data_AF-V4K636-F1
#
_entry.id   AF-V4K636-F1
#
_cell.length_a   1.000
_cell.length_b   1.000
_cell.length_c   1.000
_cell.angle_alpha   90.00
_cell.angle_beta   90.00
_cell.angle_gamma   90.00
#
_symmetry.space_group_name_H-M   'P 1'
#
loop_
_entity.id
_entity.type
_entity.pdbx_description
1 polymer ?
#
loop_
_entity_poly.entity_id
_entity_poly.type
_entity_poly.pdbx_seq_one_letter_code
_entity_poly.pdbx_strand_id
1 'polypeptide(L)'
;MPNRKEEETRAFETYTGAIVLEPKPGVHKDVAVLDFASMYPSIMVKYNVGPDTLLEEGEQCERENQAPGVGHRFCADRPAFFRRVLERFLKWRAEVKAAMKKYPEGSPQYRLLNERQRAIKVLANASYGYMGWAAARWYCKGCAESVTAWGRELITKAVSIARSLGLQVYYGDTDSLFVANEPEKVSRLIEEITKGLEFDIKVDKIYSRVFFTEAKKRYAGLTADGKIDIVGFEAVRGDWSELAKETQANVAEIVLRTGDVRKAIDYVKAVINDLRSGKANVEKLVIWKTLTKGLDEYEAEAPHVYAARMMEKLGFKVDVGSKIGYVIVKGEGPVSRRARPYFIVKPTEIDYNYYIDKQVVPAALRILELFGVSERELKSGARQASLFDYLGKKGG
;
A
#
# COMPACT_ATOMS: atom_id res chain seq x y z
N MET A 1 -23.75 -19.72 9.11
CA MET A 1 -22.37 -19.52 8.64
C MET A 1 -21.95 -20.82 8.00
N PRO A 2 -21.08 -20.82 6.97
CA PRO A 2 -20.58 -22.08 6.43
C PRO A 2 -19.96 -22.91 7.56
N ASN A 3 -20.01 -24.23 7.43
CA ASN A 3 -19.32 -25.07 8.41
C ASN A 3 -17.80 -24.99 8.18
N ARG A 4 -17.02 -25.35 9.19
CA ARG A 4 -15.55 -25.22 9.16
C ARG A 4 -14.89 -25.94 7.98
N LYS A 5 -15.43 -27.10 7.57
CA LYS A 5 -14.91 -27.88 6.43
C LYS A 5 -15.16 -27.17 5.09
N GLU A 6 -16.32 -26.55 4.93
CA GLU A 6 -16.70 -25.78 3.75
C GLU A 6 -15.83 -24.51 3.63
N GLU A 7 -15.56 -23.83 4.75
CA GLU A 7 -14.64 -22.69 4.79
C GLU A 7 -13.20 -23.09 4.45
N GLU A 8 -12.71 -24.19 5.03
CA GLU A 8 -11.37 -24.73 4.74
C GLU A 8 -11.23 -25.07 3.26
N THR A 9 -12.23 -25.71 2.64
CA THR A 9 -12.21 -26.04 1.21
C THR A 9 -12.14 -24.78 0.34
N ARG A 10 -12.99 -23.78 0.63
CA ARG A 10 -13.01 -22.49 -0.09
C ARG A 10 -11.72 -21.69 0.09
N ALA A 11 -11.05 -21.81 1.23
CA ALA A 11 -9.82 -21.08 1.52
C ALA A 11 -8.64 -21.51 0.63
N PHE A 12 -8.67 -22.73 0.08
CA PHE A 12 -7.68 -23.21 -0.89
C PHE A 12 -7.93 -22.70 -2.32
N GLU A 13 -9.10 -22.13 -2.59
CA GLU A 13 -9.47 -21.67 -3.93
C GLU A 13 -8.92 -20.27 -4.21
N THR A 14 -7.82 -20.20 -4.95
CA THR A 14 -7.26 -18.93 -5.43
C THR A 14 -7.83 -18.53 -6.79
N TYR A 15 -7.86 -17.23 -7.06
CA TYR A 15 -8.23 -16.69 -8.37
C TYR A 15 -7.35 -15.50 -8.78
N THR A 16 -7.31 -15.21 -10.09
CA THR A 16 -6.52 -14.11 -10.65
C THR A 16 -7.05 -12.76 -10.19
N GLY A 17 -6.22 -11.96 -9.52
CA GLY A 17 -6.59 -10.64 -9.02
C GLY A 17 -6.59 -9.52 -10.07
N ALA A 18 -6.49 -8.29 -9.57
CA ALA A 18 -6.42 -7.08 -10.39
C ALA A 18 -5.18 -7.04 -11.30
N ILE A 19 -5.27 -6.28 -12.39
CA ILE A 19 -4.09 -5.95 -13.19
C ILE A 19 -3.31 -4.82 -12.50
N VAL A 20 -2.00 -4.96 -12.49
CA VAL A 20 -1.08 -3.88 -12.15
C VAL A 20 -0.06 -3.82 -13.28
N LEU A 21 -0.08 -2.70 -14.02
CA LEU A 21 0.85 -2.46 -15.11
C LEU A 21 2.25 -2.26 -14.54
N GLU A 22 3.27 -2.68 -15.26
CA GLU A 22 4.64 -2.38 -14.84
C GLU A 22 4.84 -0.86 -14.82
N PRO A 23 5.35 -0.31 -13.71
CA PRO A 23 5.71 1.10 -13.66
C PRO A 23 6.85 1.38 -14.64
N LYS A 24 6.86 2.58 -15.23
CA LYS A 24 8.04 3.13 -15.90
C LYS A 24 8.98 3.69 -14.82
N PRO A 25 10.09 3.01 -14.48
CA PRO A 25 10.94 3.43 -13.37
C PRO A 25 11.57 4.79 -13.63
N GLY A 26 11.92 5.48 -12.55
CA GLY A 26 12.56 6.80 -12.61
C GLY A 26 11.61 7.95 -12.28
N VAL A 27 12.10 9.17 -12.47
CA VAL A 27 11.42 10.41 -12.09
C VAL A 27 10.65 10.99 -13.28
N HIS A 28 9.36 11.26 -13.04
CA HIS A 28 8.47 11.88 -14.01
C HIS A 28 7.92 13.18 -13.41
N LYS A 29 7.66 14.15 -14.28
CA LYS A 29 7.06 15.44 -13.91
C LYS A 29 5.65 15.51 -14.50
N ASP A 30 4.80 16.31 -13.87
CA ASP A 30 3.45 16.62 -14.34
C ASP A 30 2.67 15.35 -14.72
N VAL A 31 2.39 14.52 -13.72
CA VAL A 31 1.67 13.25 -13.88
C VAL A 31 0.26 13.38 -13.28
N ALA A 32 -0.76 13.14 -14.09
CA ALA A 32 -2.14 13.05 -13.65
C ALA A 32 -2.45 11.61 -13.22
N VAL A 33 -3.05 11.47 -12.04
CA VAL A 33 -3.61 10.20 -11.55
C VAL A 33 -5.09 10.20 -11.82
N LEU A 34 -5.54 9.30 -12.67
CA LEU A 34 -6.94 9.05 -12.98
C LEU A 34 -7.41 7.85 -12.15
N ASP A 35 -8.54 8.00 -11.46
CA ASP A 35 -9.11 6.97 -10.58
C ASP A 35 -10.55 6.65 -11.00
N PHE A 36 -10.86 5.37 -11.17
CA PHE A 36 -12.21 4.91 -11.45
C PHE A 36 -13.09 5.03 -10.20
N ALA A 37 -14.26 5.67 -10.34
CA ALA A 37 -15.15 5.87 -9.23
C ALA A 37 -15.81 4.55 -8.79
N SER A 38 -15.23 3.92 -7.76
CA SER A 38 -15.74 2.65 -7.20
C SER A 38 -15.80 1.54 -8.26
N MET A 39 -14.69 1.31 -8.96
CA MET A 39 -14.61 0.43 -10.14
C MET A 39 -15.32 -0.92 -9.97
N TYR A 40 -14.99 -1.69 -8.91
CA TYR A 40 -15.59 -3.00 -8.70
C TYR A 40 -17.09 -2.96 -8.38
N PRO A 41 -17.58 -2.10 -7.45
CA PRO A 41 -19.01 -1.86 -7.32
C PRO A 41 -19.71 -1.53 -8.64
N SER A 42 -19.13 -0.66 -9.46
CA SER A 42 -19.70 -0.27 -10.75
C SER A 42 -19.74 -1.42 -11.74
N ILE A 43 -18.70 -2.27 -11.78
CA ILE A 43 -18.67 -3.50 -12.59
C ILE A 43 -19.78 -4.47 -12.15
N MET A 44 -19.92 -4.68 -10.84
CA MET A 44 -20.95 -5.57 -10.29
C MET A 44 -22.36 -5.09 -10.63
N VAL A 45 -22.60 -3.78 -10.58
CA VAL A 45 -23.89 -3.19 -10.97
C VAL A 45 -24.10 -3.30 -12.49
N LYS A 46 -23.12 -2.90 -13.31
CA LYS A 46 -23.23 -2.87 -14.77
C LYS A 46 -23.50 -4.24 -15.37
N TYR A 47 -22.71 -5.25 -14.96
CA TYR A 47 -22.82 -6.61 -15.49
C TYR A 47 -23.69 -7.54 -14.65
N ASN A 48 -24.43 -6.98 -13.68
CA ASN A 48 -25.38 -7.69 -12.84
C ASN A 48 -24.78 -8.91 -12.11
N VAL A 49 -23.59 -8.73 -11.54
CA VAL A 49 -22.83 -9.81 -10.91
C VAL A 49 -23.38 -10.15 -9.54
N GLY A 50 -23.78 -11.40 -9.34
CA GLY A 50 -24.16 -11.96 -8.05
C GLY A 50 -24.31 -13.48 -8.11
N PRO A 51 -24.29 -14.17 -6.96
CA PRO A 51 -24.47 -15.62 -6.92
C PRO A 51 -25.86 -16.05 -7.44
N ASP A 52 -26.87 -15.20 -7.28
CA ASP A 52 -28.26 -15.42 -7.69
C ASP A 52 -28.52 -15.16 -9.19
N THR A 53 -27.52 -14.63 -9.88
CA THR A 53 -27.55 -14.37 -11.33
C THR A 53 -26.48 -15.12 -12.11
N LEU A 54 -25.51 -15.75 -11.43
CA LEU A 54 -24.54 -16.63 -12.06
C LEU A 54 -25.26 -17.86 -12.63
N LEU A 55 -25.12 -18.08 -13.94
CA LEU A 55 -25.77 -19.17 -14.65
C LEU A 55 -24.95 -20.45 -14.55
N GLU A 56 -25.62 -21.55 -14.22
CA GLU A 56 -25.05 -22.89 -14.29
C GLU A 56 -25.04 -23.43 -15.73
N GLU A 57 -24.37 -24.56 -15.95
CA GLU A 57 -24.38 -25.23 -17.25
C GLU A 57 -25.82 -25.63 -17.65
N GLY A 58 -26.24 -25.23 -18.84
CA GLY A 58 -27.59 -25.50 -19.35
C GLY A 58 -28.67 -24.52 -18.89
N GLU A 59 -28.42 -23.63 -17.93
CA GLU A 59 -29.36 -22.56 -17.59
C GLU A 59 -29.39 -21.51 -18.72
N GLN A 60 -30.60 -21.08 -19.08
CA GLN A 60 -30.86 -20.08 -20.11
C GLN A 60 -31.44 -18.81 -19.51
N CYS A 61 -31.00 -17.68 -20.02
CA CYS A 61 -31.51 -16.35 -19.71
C CYS A 61 -31.58 -15.59 -21.05
N GLU A 62 -32.63 -14.80 -21.28
CA GLU A 62 -32.84 -14.13 -22.57
C GLU A 62 -31.74 -13.09 -22.82
N ARG A 63 -31.30 -12.42 -21.76
CA ARG A 63 -30.16 -11.49 -21.79
C ARG A 63 -29.15 -11.90 -20.74
N GLU A 64 -27.89 -12.07 -21.16
CA GLU A 64 -26.80 -12.41 -20.26
C GLU A 64 -25.56 -11.54 -20.52
N ASN A 65 -24.74 -11.38 -19.48
CA ASN A 65 -23.41 -10.79 -19.57
C ASN A 65 -22.38 -11.89 -19.37
N GLN A 66 -21.41 -12.00 -20.26
CA GLN A 66 -20.30 -12.96 -20.13
C GLN A 66 -19.02 -12.26 -19.70
N ALA A 67 -18.36 -12.81 -18.69
CA ALA A 67 -17.11 -12.30 -18.17
C ALA A 67 -15.92 -12.66 -19.10
N PRO A 68 -15.05 -11.70 -19.45
CA PRO A 68 -14.00 -11.91 -20.44
C PRO A 68 -12.94 -12.89 -19.91
N GLY A 69 -12.54 -13.85 -20.75
CA GLY A 69 -11.45 -14.79 -20.48
C GLY A 69 -11.73 -15.87 -19.43
N VAL A 70 -12.78 -15.73 -18.60
CA VAL A 70 -13.19 -16.73 -17.59
C VAL A 70 -14.51 -17.41 -17.94
N GLY A 71 -15.30 -16.86 -18.87
CA GLY A 71 -16.46 -17.53 -19.47
C GLY A 71 -17.73 -17.58 -18.62
N HIS A 72 -17.65 -17.22 -17.33
CA HIS A 72 -18.81 -17.11 -16.42
C HIS A 72 -19.91 -16.20 -17.01
N ARG A 73 -21.15 -16.65 -16.95
CA ARG A 73 -22.32 -15.95 -17.52
C ARG A 73 -23.25 -15.49 -16.42
N PHE A 74 -23.78 -14.28 -16.53
CA PHE A 74 -24.68 -13.68 -15.55
C PHE A 74 -25.98 -13.25 -16.21
N CYS A 75 -27.09 -13.78 -15.72
CA CYS A 75 -28.44 -13.43 -16.18
C CYS A 75 -28.73 -11.94 -15.92
N ALA A 76 -29.24 -11.23 -16.92
CA ALA A 76 -29.59 -9.81 -16.85
C ALA A 76 -31.11 -9.56 -16.73
N ASP A 77 -31.93 -10.60 -16.82
CA ASP A 77 -33.40 -10.47 -16.77
C ASP A 77 -33.95 -10.24 -15.36
N ARG A 78 -33.18 -10.62 -14.34
CA ARG A 78 -33.48 -10.36 -12.93
C ARG A 78 -32.33 -9.60 -12.27
N PRO A 79 -32.57 -8.54 -11.49
CA PRO A 79 -31.49 -7.80 -10.85
C PRO A 79 -30.88 -8.62 -9.71
N ALA A 80 -29.56 -8.83 -9.74
CA ALA A 80 -28.83 -9.50 -8.69
C ALA A 80 -29.04 -8.81 -7.34
N PHE A 81 -29.05 -9.59 -6.26
CA PHE A 81 -29.12 -9.05 -4.90
C PHE A 81 -28.04 -7.99 -4.66
N PHE A 82 -26.78 -8.29 -5.01
CA PHE A 82 -25.66 -7.36 -4.86
C PHE A 82 -25.83 -6.09 -5.67
N ARG A 83 -26.36 -6.18 -6.90
CA ARG A 83 -26.67 -4.99 -7.71
C ARG A 83 -27.61 -4.05 -6.98
N ARG A 84 -28.74 -4.57 -6.46
CA ARG A 84 -29.73 -3.77 -5.74
C ARG A 84 -29.16 -3.12 -4.48
N VAL A 85 -28.29 -3.82 -3.75
CA VAL A 85 -27.62 -3.28 -2.56
C VAL A 85 -26.62 -2.18 -2.94
N LEU A 86 -25.80 -2.42 -3.96
CA LEU A 86 -24.78 -1.47 -4.41
C LEU A 86 -25.40 -0.20 -5.01
N GLU A 87 -26.47 -0.32 -5.81
CA GLU A 87 -27.23 0.83 -6.31
C GLU A 87 -27.73 1.72 -5.16
N ARG A 88 -28.19 1.13 -4.05
CA ARG A 88 -28.58 1.89 -2.85
C ARG A 88 -27.37 2.58 -2.20
N PHE A 89 -26.24 1.90 -2.04
CA PHE A 89 -25.03 2.50 -1.49
C PHE A 89 -24.52 3.66 -2.36
N LEU A 90 -24.49 3.50 -3.67
CA LEU A 90 -24.08 4.55 -4.61
C LEU A 90 -25.02 5.76 -4.52
N LYS A 91 -26.33 5.51 -4.49
CA LYS A 91 -27.36 6.57 -4.32
C LYS A 91 -27.18 7.31 -3.00
N TRP A 92 -27.13 6.63 -1.86
CA TRP A 92 -26.95 7.26 -0.54
C TRP A 92 -25.65 8.04 -0.46
N ARG A 93 -24.57 7.52 -1.05
CA ARG A 93 -23.29 8.22 -1.08
C ARG A 93 -23.37 9.51 -1.90
N ALA A 94 -24.07 9.50 -3.03
CA ALA A 94 -24.29 10.69 -3.85
C ALA A 94 -25.11 11.75 -3.10
N GLU A 95 -26.18 11.35 -2.42
CA GLU A 95 -27.01 12.22 -1.58
C GLU A 95 -26.20 12.86 -0.43
N VAL A 96 -25.40 12.07 0.28
CA VAL A 96 -24.54 12.56 1.36
C VAL A 96 -23.49 13.55 0.83
N LYS A 97 -22.87 13.25 -0.32
CA LYS A 97 -21.92 14.18 -0.96
C LYS A 97 -22.60 15.48 -1.39
N ALA A 98 -23.81 15.43 -1.92
CA ALA A 98 -24.58 16.61 -2.29
C ALA A 98 -24.92 17.47 -1.05
N ALA A 99 -25.30 16.84 0.07
CA ALA A 99 -25.50 17.55 1.33
C ALA A 99 -24.20 18.15 1.88
N MET A 100 -23.08 17.44 1.74
CA MET A 100 -21.76 17.87 2.22
C MET A 100 -21.30 19.18 1.56
N LYS A 101 -21.61 19.39 0.28
CA LYS A 101 -21.31 20.62 -0.47
C LYS A 101 -21.98 21.89 0.10
N LYS A 102 -22.99 21.75 0.96
CA LYS A 102 -23.71 22.88 1.59
C LYS A 102 -22.96 23.46 2.79
N TYR A 103 -21.90 22.79 3.26
CA TYR A 103 -21.16 23.19 4.45
C TYR A 103 -19.71 23.52 4.11
N PRO A 104 -19.09 24.53 4.76
CA PRO A 104 -17.68 24.81 4.60
C PRO A 104 -16.81 23.62 4.98
N GLU A 105 -15.73 23.41 4.21
CA GLU A 105 -14.74 22.39 4.52
C GLU A 105 -14.17 22.59 5.93
N GLY A 106 -14.05 21.50 6.68
CA GLY A 106 -13.57 21.53 8.07
C GLY A 106 -14.65 21.84 9.12
N SER A 107 -15.86 22.29 8.77
CA SER A 107 -16.96 22.45 9.74
C SER A 107 -17.36 21.11 10.39
N PRO A 108 -17.93 21.10 11.62
CA PRO A 108 -18.40 19.87 12.26
C PRO A 108 -19.37 19.06 11.37
N GLN A 109 -20.29 19.73 10.68
CA GLN A 109 -21.26 19.12 9.77
C GLN A 109 -20.58 18.50 8.55
N TYR A 110 -19.63 19.22 7.94
CA TYR A 110 -18.83 18.68 6.83
C TYR A 110 -18.07 17.43 7.27
N ARG A 111 -17.40 17.47 8.43
CA ARG A 111 -16.64 16.31 8.95
C ARG A 111 -17.52 15.09 9.15
N LEU A 112 -18.70 15.27 9.76
CA LEU A 112 -19.67 14.18 9.96
C LEU A 112 -20.14 13.56 8.64
N LEU A 113 -20.53 14.40 7.67
CA LEU A 113 -20.98 13.93 6.36
C LEU A 113 -19.85 13.27 5.56
N ASN A 114 -18.63 13.77 5.70
CA ASN A 114 -17.45 13.16 5.09
C ASN A 114 -17.19 11.76 5.65
N GLU A 115 -17.28 11.56 6.97
CA GLU A 115 -17.16 10.23 7.55
C GLU A 115 -18.30 9.30 7.13
N ARG A 116 -19.53 9.81 7.01
CA ARG A 116 -20.66 9.02 6.50
C ARG A 116 -20.44 8.57 5.04
N GLN A 117 -20.02 9.45 4.14
CA GLN A 117 -19.76 9.04 2.75
C GLN A 117 -18.55 8.10 2.64
N ARG A 118 -17.55 8.23 3.53
CA ARG A 118 -16.42 7.29 3.65
C ARG A 118 -16.89 5.91 4.07
N ALA A 119 -17.72 5.82 5.11
CA ALA A 119 -18.27 4.54 5.57
C ALA A 119 -19.04 3.82 4.45
N ILE A 120 -19.89 4.55 3.70
CA ILE A 120 -20.61 3.97 2.55
C ILE A 120 -19.64 3.54 1.45
N LYS A 121 -18.59 4.33 1.14
CA LYS A 121 -17.53 3.94 0.19
C LYS A 121 -16.87 2.61 0.61
N VAL A 122 -16.51 2.48 1.88
CA VAL A 122 -15.87 1.27 2.42
C VAL A 122 -16.79 0.07 2.27
N LEU A 123 -18.07 0.19 2.63
CA LEU A 123 -19.04 -0.90 2.49
C LEU A 123 -19.24 -1.33 1.03
N ALA A 124 -19.36 -0.37 0.10
CA ALA A 124 -19.47 -0.66 -1.32
C ALA A 124 -18.23 -1.42 -1.82
N ASN A 125 -17.03 -0.91 -1.56
CA ASN A 125 -15.78 -1.53 -1.99
C ASN A 125 -15.55 -2.91 -1.35
N ALA A 126 -15.97 -3.10 -0.10
CA ALA A 126 -15.87 -4.37 0.60
C ALA A 126 -16.78 -5.46 0.02
N SER A 127 -17.83 -5.09 -0.72
CA SER A 127 -18.78 -6.05 -1.32
C SER A 127 -18.09 -6.99 -2.32
N TYR A 128 -17.11 -6.50 -3.08
CA TYR A 128 -16.27 -7.35 -3.94
C TYR A 128 -15.47 -8.36 -3.11
N GLY A 129 -14.74 -7.88 -2.10
CA GLY A 129 -13.93 -8.75 -1.24
C GLY A 129 -14.76 -9.78 -0.48
N TYR A 130 -15.99 -9.43 -0.11
CA TYR A 130 -16.94 -10.33 0.54
C TYR A 130 -17.30 -11.53 -0.35
N MET A 131 -17.48 -11.37 -1.67
CA MET A 131 -17.78 -12.51 -2.56
C MET A 131 -16.63 -13.52 -2.64
N GLY A 132 -15.38 -13.07 -2.48
CA GLY A 132 -14.20 -13.93 -2.44
C GLY A 132 -13.83 -14.45 -1.05
N TRP A 133 -14.53 -14.02 0.01
CA TRP A 133 -14.20 -14.42 1.37
C TRP A 133 -14.81 -15.79 1.70
N ALA A 134 -13.97 -16.79 1.99
CA ALA A 134 -14.39 -18.18 2.22
C ALA A 134 -15.52 -18.34 3.25
N ALA A 135 -15.53 -17.52 4.31
CA ALA A 135 -16.56 -17.59 5.36
C ALA A 135 -17.85 -16.80 5.04
N ALA A 136 -17.92 -16.15 3.88
CA ALA A 136 -19.09 -15.39 3.45
C ALA A 136 -20.29 -16.31 3.20
N ARG A 137 -21.49 -15.82 3.53
CA ARG A 137 -22.74 -16.54 3.25
C ARG A 137 -23.10 -16.48 1.77
N TRP A 138 -22.88 -15.33 1.13
CA TRP A 138 -23.00 -15.16 -0.32
C TRP A 138 -21.61 -15.25 -0.99
N TYR A 139 -20.82 -16.25 -0.60
CA TYR A 139 -19.57 -16.57 -1.26
C TYR A 139 -19.84 -16.96 -2.72
N CYS A 140 -19.05 -16.41 -3.65
CA CYS A 140 -19.13 -16.74 -5.07
C CYS A 140 -17.79 -16.44 -5.73
N LYS A 141 -16.97 -17.48 -5.91
CA LYS A 141 -15.69 -17.38 -6.60
C LYS A 141 -15.83 -16.93 -8.04
N GLY A 142 -16.75 -17.54 -8.81
CA GLY A 142 -17.00 -17.15 -10.20
C GLY A 142 -17.38 -15.68 -10.35
N CYS A 143 -18.11 -15.13 -9.37
CA CYS A 143 -18.41 -13.71 -9.28
C CYS A 143 -17.15 -12.86 -9.04
N ALA A 144 -16.32 -13.22 -8.05
CA ALA A 144 -15.10 -12.49 -7.74
C ALA A 144 -14.09 -12.52 -8.91
N GLU A 145 -13.92 -13.68 -9.53
CA GLU A 145 -13.15 -13.88 -10.76
C GLU A 145 -13.63 -12.97 -11.89
N SER A 146 -14.95 -12.96 -12.13
CA SER A 146 -15.55 -12.16 -13.20
C SER A 146 -15.38 -10.66 -12.98
N VAL A 147 -15.56 -10.17 -11.75
CA VAL A 147 -15.36 -8.76 -11.41
C VAL A 147 -13.91 -8.35 -11.69
N THR A 148 -12.94 -9.17 -11.29
CA THR A 148 -11.53 -8.87 -11.60
C THR A 148 -11.26 -8.94 -13.10
N ALA A 149 -11.86 -9.87 -13.83
CA ALA A 149 -11.69 -10.01 -15.28
C ALA A 149 -12.16 -8.77 -16.04
N TRP A 150 -13.38 -8.29 -15.76
CA TRP A 150 -13.85 -7.02 -16.31
C TRP A 150 -13.00 -5.82 -15.85
N GLY A 151 -12.50 -5.83 -14.61
CA GLY A 151 -11.57 -4.80 -14.13
C GLY A 151 -10.27 -4.77 -14.95
N ARG A 152 -9.69 -5.93 -15.26
CA ARG A 152 -8.50 -6.04 -16.11
C ARG A 152 -8.78 -5.55 -17.53
N GLU A 153 -9.92 -5.94 -18.10
CA GLU A 153 -10.33 -5.50 -19.43
C GLU A 153 -10.53 -3.98 -19.49
N LEU A 154 -11.22 -3.41 -18.49
CA LEU A 154 -11.48 -1.98 -18.39
C LEU A 154 -10.18 -1.16 -18.35
N ILE A 155 -9.23 -1.55 -17.49
CA ILE A 155 -7.91 -0.89 -17.42
C ILE A 155 -7.15 -1.05 -18.73
N THR A 156 -7.19 -2.22 -19.36
CA THR A 156 -6.52 -2.46 -20.64
C THR A 156 -7.09 -1.57 -21.74
N LYS A 157 -8.42 -1.42 -21.83
CA LYS A 157 -9.09 -0.51 -22.76
C LYS A 157 -8.74 0.95 -22.46
N ALA A 158 -8.76 1.37 -21.20
CA ALA A 158 -8.39 2.72 -20.79
C ALA A 158 -6.94 3.06 -21.19
N VAL A 159 -6.00 2.13 -21.02
CA VAL A 159 -4.60 2.27 -21.48
C VAL A 159 -4.52 2.40 -22.99
N SER A 160 -5.30 1.60 -23.73
CA SER A 160 -5.33 1.66 -25.20
C SER A 160 -5.82 3.02 -25.68
N ILE A 161 -6.91 3.54 -25.09
CA ILE A 161 -7.45 4.87 -25.40
C ILE A 161 -6.44 5.96 -25.07
N ALA A 162 -5.79 5.88 -23.90
CA ALA A 162 -4.76 6.84 -23.53
C ALA A 162 -3.62 6.87 -24.57
N ARG A 163 -3.16 5.70 -25.01
CA ARG A 163 -2.10 5.59 -26.03
C ARG A 163 -2.55 6.10 -27.40
N SER A 164 -3.79 5.85 -27.83
CA SER A 164 -4.31 6.36 -29.10
C SER A 164 -4.45 7.88 -29.12
N LEU A 165 -4.70 8.49 -27.96
CA LEU A 165 -4.68 9.95 -27.78
C LEU A 165 -3.26 10.54 -27.69
N GLY A 166 -2.22 9.70 -27.76
CA GLY A 166 -0.84 10.11 -27.62
C GLY A 166 -0.47 10.54 -26.19
N LEU A 167 -1.17 10.02 -25.17
CA LEU A 167 -0.79 10.19 -23.77
C LEU A 167 0.24 9.13 -23.37
N GLN A 168 1.29 9.59 -22.69
CA GLN A 168 2.22 8.67 -22.05
C GLN A 168 1.58 8.07 -20.79
N VAL A 169 1.44 6.75 -20.77
CA VAL A 169 1.08 5.98 -19.57
C VAL A 169 2.36 5.60 -18.82
N TYR A 170 2.43 5.93 -17.54
CA TYR A 170 3.57 5.65 -16.65
C TYR A 170 3.35 4.43 -15.77
N TYR A 171 2.13 4.23 -15.28
CA TYR A 171 1.80 3.17 -14.34
C TYR A 171 0.28 2.96 -14.30
N GLY A 172 -0.17 1.82 -13.81
CA GLY A 172 -1.59 1.55 -13.53
C GLY A 172 -1.71 0.58 -12.37
N ASP A 173 -2.45 0.97 -11.34
CA ASP A 173 -2.64 0.19 -10.12
C ASP A 173 -4.11 -0.08 -9.91
N THR A 174 -4.54 -1.32 -10.18
CA THR A 174 -5.86 -1.86 -9.83
C THR A 174 -7.02 -1.12 -10.51
N ASP A 175 -7.37 0.07 -10.04
CA ASP A 175 -8.45 0.96 -10.45
C ASP A 175 -7.97 2.38 -10.81
N SER A 176 -6.65 2.58 -10.90
CA SER A 176 -6.04 3.88 -11.23
C SER A 176 -5.04 3.81 -12.38
N LEU A 177 -4.89 4.93 -13.09
CA LEU A 177 -3.99 5.11 -14.22
C LEU A 177 -3.16 6.39 -14.06
N PHE A 178 -1.85 6.29 -14.27
CA PHE A 178 -0.91 7.40 -14.16
C PHE A 178 -0.49 7.79 -15.57
N VAL A 179 -0.86 9.01 -15.98
CA VAL A 179 -0.64 9.50 -17.34
C VAL A 179 0.04 10.87 -17.33
N ALA A 180 0.65 11.26 -18.44
CA ALA A 180 1.11 12.63 -18.63
C ALA A 180 -0.04 13.61 -18.43
N ASN A 181 0.20 14.66 -17.65
CA ASN A 181 -0.78 15.70 -17.38
C ASN A 181 -0.85 16.67 -18.57
N GLU A 182 -1.51 16.23 -19.64
CA GLU A 182 -1.86 17.06 -20.79
C GLU A 182 -3.38 17.33 -20.73
N PRO A 183 -3.83 18.48 -20.17
CA PRO A 183 -5.22 18.66 -19.73
C PRO A 183 -6.29 18.39 -20.81
N GLU A 184 -6.02 18.79 -22.06
CA GLU A 184 -6.94 18.55 -23.18
C GLU A 184 -7.07 17.06 -23.50
N LYS A 185 -5.95 16.34 -23.62
CA LYS A 185 -5.94 14.90 -23.89
C LYS A 185 -6.51 14.10 -22.71
N VAL A 186 -6.19 14.51 -21.48
CA VAL A 186 -6.74 13.90 -20.26
C VAL A 186 -8.26 14.06 -20.22
N SER A 187 -8.78 15.25 -20.59
CA SER A 187 -10.22 15.49 -20.66
C SER A 187 -10.89 14.61 -21.72
N ARG A 188 -10.27 14.47 -22.90
CA ARG A 188 -10.75 13.55 -23.95
C ARG A 188 -10.71 12.09 -23.51
N LEU A 189 -9.66 11.66 -22.82
CA LEU A 189 -9.56 10.31 -22.27
C LEU A 189 -10.69 10.02 -21.28
N ILE A 190 -10.97 10.95 -20.36
CA ILE A 190 -12.09 10.85 -19.42
C ILE A 190 -13.41 10.75 -20.17
N GLU A 191 -13.62 11.60 -21.19
CA GLU A 191 -14.83 11.60 -22.00
C GLU A 191 -15.04 10.28 -22.76
N GLU A 192 -14.00 9.76 -23.41
CA GLU A 192 -14.05 8.49 -24.15
C GLU A 192 -14.30 7.29 -23.23
N ILE A 193 -13.71 7.27 -22.02
CA ILE A 193 -13.98 6.23 -21.04
C ILE A 193 -15.42 6.35 -20.49
N THR A 194 -15.85 7.57 -20.15
CA THR A 194 -17.17 7.80 -19.55
C THR A 194 -18.30 7.53 -20.54
N LYS A 195 -18.15 7.95 -21.81
CA LYS A 195 -19.18 7.74 -22.84
C LYS A 195 -19.06 6.40 -23.54
N GLY A 196 -17.85 5.96 -23.87
CA GLY A 196 -17.60 4.75 -24.65
C GLY A 196 -17.63 3.48 -23.81
N LEU A 197 -17.11 3.52 -22.58
CA LEU A 197 -17.09 2.37 -21.67
C LEU A 197 -18.17 2.46 -20.58
N GLU A 198 -18.84 3.60 -20.44
CA GLU A 198 -19.86 3.87 -19.40
C GLU A 198 -19.34 3.62 -17.98
N PHE A 199 -18.11 4.06 -17.72
CA PHE A 199 -17.51 4.06 -16.39
C PHE A 199 -17.00 5.45 -16.03
N ASP A 200 -17.33 5.90 -14.83
CA ASP A 200 -16.86 7.18 -14.32
C ASP A 200 -15.38 7.07 -13.92
N ILE A 201 -14.55 7.90 -14.56
CA ILE A 201 -13.15 8.10 -14.19
C ILE A 201 -12.91 9.60 -13.99
N LYS A 202 -12.05 9.96 -13.03
CA LYS A 202 -11.74 11.37 -12.74
C LYS A 202 -10.28 11.55 -12.40
N VAL A 203 -9.77 12.77 -12.58
CA VAL A 203 -8.51 13.18 -11.96
C VAL A 203 -8.70 13.13 -10.44
N ASP A 204 -7.91 12.28 -9.78
CA ASP A 204 -7.86 12.24 -8.32
C ASP A 204 -6.82 13.23 -7.78
N LYS A 205 -5.66 13.29 -8.43
CA LYS A 205 -4.56 14.20 -8.07
C LYS A 205 -3.61 14.40 -9.23
N ILE A 206 -2.81 15.47 -9.14
CA ILE A 206 -1.72 15.77 -10.06
C ILE A 206 -0.42 15.82 -9.25
N TYR A 207 0.59 15.07 -9.69
CA TYR A 207 1.94 15.15 -9.16
C TYR A 207 2.78 16.09 -10.01
N SER A 208 3.38 17.09 -9.37
CA SER A 208 4.43 17.93 -9.98
C SER A 208 5.71 17.12 -10.25
N ARG A 209 6.00 16.17 -9.36
CA ARG A 209 7.08 15.19 -9.50
C ARG A 209 6.67 13.89 -8.85
N VAL A 210 6.93 12.77 -9.49
CA VAL A 210 6.70 11.43 -8.95
C VAL A 210 7.85 10.54 -9.38
N PHE A 211 8.29 9.63 -8.52
CA PHE A 211 9.20 8.57 -8.93
C PHE A 211 8.55 7.22 -8.71
N PHE A 212 8.73 6.33 -9.69
CA PHE A 212 8.35 4.94 -9.57
C PHE A 212 9.60 4.08 -9.40
N THR A 213 9.50 3.11 -8.51
CA THR A 213 10.46 2.00 -8.47
C THR A 213 10.10 0.97 -9.52
N GLU A 214 10.94 -0.04 -9.74
CA GLU A 214 10.59 -1.22 -10.53
C GLU A 214 9.47 -2.05 -9.87
N ALA A 215 9.31 -1.92 -8.55
CA ALA A 215 8.31 -2.67 -7.82
C ALA A 215 6.92 -2.04 -7.95
N LYS A 216 5.95 -2.89 -8.27
CA LYS A 216 4.52 -2.57 -8.21
C LYS A 216 4.12 -2.03 -6.84
N LYS A 217 3.20 -1.06 -6.85
CA LYS A 217 2.66 -0.38 -5.68
C LYS A 217 3.72 0.33 -4.82
N ARG A 218 4.88 0.67 -5.38
CA ARG A 218 5.95 1.40 -4.68
C ARG A 218 6.36 2.65 -5.44
N TYR A 219 5.82 3.79 -5.01
CA TYR A 219 6.10 5.10 -5.61
C TYR A 219 5.93 6.22 -4.57
N ALA A 220 6.57 7.37 -4.82
CA ALA A 220 6.32 8.57 -4.04
C ALA A 220 6.22 9.79 -4.96
N GLY A 221 5.32 10.72 -4.61
CA GLY A 221 5.04 11.88 -5.42
C GLY A 221 4.76 13.13 -4.61
N LEU A 222 5.13 14.27 -5.17
CA LEU A 222 4.83 15.61 -4.70
C LEU A 222 3.62 16.13 -5.46
N THR A 223 2.48 16.22 -4.78
CA THR A 223 1.24 16.74 -5.36
C THR A 223 1.37 18.22 -5.69
N ALA A 224 0.53 18.73 -6.59
CA ALA A 224 0.51 20.14 -6.98
C ALA A 224 0.23 21.09 -5.80
N ASP A 225 -0.49 20.64 -4.76
CA ASP A 225 -0.72 21.38 -3.51
C ASP A 225 0.42 21.24 -2.48
N GLY A 226 1.54 20.60 -2.86
CA GLY A 226 2.77 20.56 -2.07
C GLY A 226 2.84 19.44 -1.04
N LYS A 227 1.91 18.47 -1.05
CA LYS A 227 1.92 17.31 -0.16
C LYS A 227 2.77 16.17 -0.73
N ILE A 228 3.44 15.44 0.15
CA ILE A 228 4.18 14.24 -0.20
C ILE A 228 3.27 13.04 0.01
N ASP A 229 3.10 12.24 -1.04
CA ASP A 229 2.39 10.98 -1.03
C ASP A 229 3.40 9.84 -1.20
N ILE A 230 3.36 8.85 -0.30
CA ILE A 230 4.29 7.72 -0.29
C ILE A 230 3.47 6.44 -0.23
N VAL A 231 3.60 5.59 -1.24
CA VAL A 231 2.84 4.35 -1.38
C VAL A 231 3.77 3.15 -1.41
N GLY A 232 3.49 2.15 -0.58
CA GLY A 232 4.16 0.85 -0.52
C GLY A 232 5.60 0.82 0.03
N PHE A 233 6.10 1.96 0.50
CA PHE A 233 7.36 2.06 1.23
C PHE A 233 7.19 1.78 2.75
N GLU A 234 8.31 1.55 3.44
CA GLU A 234 8.45 1.17 4.85
C GLU A 234 7.78 2.12 5.83
N ALA A 235 7.56 3.37 5.44
CA ALA A 235 6.74 4.34 6.17
C ALA A 235 5.41 3.72 6.69
N VAL A 236 4.89 2.69 6.00
CA VAL A 236 3.63 2.02 6.33
C VAL A 236 3.80 0.65 7.03
N ARG A 237 5.03 0.14 7.17
CA ARG A 237 5.29 -1.20 7.72
C ARG A 237 5.55 -1.16 9.23
N GLY A 238 4.88 -2.04 9.98
CA GLY A 238 5.00 -2.10 11.44
C GLY A 238 6.34 -2.62 11.96
N ASP A 239 7.08 -3.37 11.15
CA ASP A 239 8.38 -3.95 11.53
C ASP A 239 9.58 -2.99 11.38
N TRP A 240 9.34 -1.71 11.10
CA TRP A 240 10.36 -0.67 10.95
C TRP A 240 10.29 0.35 12.07
N SER A 241 11.46 0.79 12.54
CA SER A 241 11.55 1.84 13.56
C SER A 241 11.09 3.17 13.00
N GLU A 242 10.62 4.06 13.88
CA GLU A 242 10.15 5.39 13.47
C GLU A 242 11.27 6.18 12.75
N LEU A 243 12.52 6.05 13.24
CA LEU A 243 13.68 6.65 12.59
C LEU A 243 13.81 6.25 11.12
N ALA A 244 13.55 4.99 10.77
CA ALA A 244 13.69 4.52 9.40
C ALA A 244 12.58 5.06 8.51
N LYS A 245 11.36 5.14 9.05
CA LYS A 245 10.20 5.73 8.36
C LYS A 245 10.42 7.22 8.10
N GLU A 246 10.86 7.96 9.10
CA GLU A 246 11.22 9.37 8.98
C GLU A 246 12.36 9.58 7.98
N THR A 247 13.42 8.75 8.07
CA THR A 247 14.54 8.82 7.12
C THR A 247 14.04 8.67 5.69
N GLN A 248 13.22 7.66 5.43
CA GLN A 248 12.69 7.41 4.11
C GLN A 248 11.77 8.53 3.62
N ALA A 249 10.89 9.03 4.48
CA ALA A 249 10.00 10.14 4.15
C ALA A 249 10.80 11.40 3.81
N ASN A 250 11.82 11.74 4.60
CA ASN A 250 12.68 12.89 4.38
C ASN A 250 13.54 12.74 3.12
N VAL A 251 14.07 11.55 2.85
CA VAL A 251 14.78 11.25 1.59
C VAL A 251 13.86 11.45 0.39
N ALA A 252 12.64 10.89 0.43
CA ALA A 252 11.64 11.08 -0.61
C ALA A 252 11.33 12.56 -0.80
N GLU A 253 11.09 13.30 0.29
CA GLU A 253 10.77 14.72 0.26
C GLU A 253 11.90 15.56 -0.31
N ILE A 254 13.15 15.35 0.11
CA ILE A 254 14.32 16.07 -0.42
C ILE A 254 14.41 15.85 -1.93
N VAL A 255 14.36 14.60 -2.38
CA VAL A 255 14.44 14.26 -3.80
C VAL A 255 13.27 14.88 -4.58
N LEU A 256 12.04 14.74 -4.07
CA LEU A 256 10.84 15.23 -4.74
C LEU A 256 10.78 16.75 -4.82
N ARG A 257 11.18 17.48 -3.77
CA ARG A 257 11.16 18.95 -3.76
C ARG A 257 12.35 19.53 -4.51
N THR A 258 13.57 19.10 -4.18
CA THR A 258 14.78 19.76 -4.67
C THR A 258 15.31 19.17 -5.97
N GLY A 259 15.04 17.90 -6.25
CA GLY A 259 15.70 17.15 -7.33
C GLY A 259 17.18 16.87 -7.05
N ASP A 260 17.69 17.22 -5.86
CA ASP A 260 19.09 17.12 -5.49
C ASP A 260 19.31 15.84 -4.66
N VAL A 261 19.82 14.81 -5.32
CA VAL A 261 20.14 13.52 -4.71
C VAL A 261 21.27 13.65 -3.69
N ARG A 262 22.21 14.58 -3.87
CA ARG A 262 23.35 14.76 -2.95
C ARG A 262 22.87 15.25 -1.58
N LYS A 263 21.90 16.17 -1.56
CA LYS A 263 21.27 16.59 -0.29
C LYS A 263 20.62 15.43 0.46
N ALA A 264 20.02 14.49 -0.25
CA ALA A 264 19.43 13.31 0.37
C ALA A 264 20.51 12.36 0.91
N ILE A 265 21.63 12.19 0.20
CA ILE A 265 22.80 11.43 0.67
C ILE A 265 23.40 12.07 1.92
N ASP A 266 23.60 13.38 1.93
CA ASP A 266 24.17 14.12 3.06
C ASP A 266 23.27 14.03 4.30
N TYR A 267 21.95 14.13 4.10
CA TYR A 267 20.97 13.89 5.15
C TYR A 267 21.11 12.47 5.75
N VAL A 268 21.16 11.43 4.91
CA VAL A 268 21.31 10.05 5.39
C VAL A 268 22.64 9.87 6.14
N LYS A 269 23.74 10.45 5.64
CA LYS A 269 25.04 10.43 6.32
C LYS A 269 24.99 11.11 7.68
N ALA A 270 24.26 12.23 7.81
CA ALA A 270 24.05 12.89 9.09
C ALA A 270 23.30 11.99 10.08
N VAL A 271 22.20 11.35 9.64
CA VAL A 271 21.46 10.38 10.47
C VAL A 271 22.35 9.21 10.92
N ILE A 272 23.19 8.67 10.03
CA ILE A 272 24.14 7.60 10.35
C ILE A 272 25.16 8.07 11.39
N ASN A 273 25.67 9.30 11.28
CA ASN A 273 26.62 9.87 12.24
C ASN A 273 25.99 10.11 13.62
N ASP A 274 24.73 10.53 13.68
CA ASP A 274 23.99 10.69 14.94
C ASP A 274 23.79 9.33 15.64
N LEU A 275 23.49 8.27 14.87
CA LEU A 275 23.43 6.91 15.40
C LEU A 275 24.79 6.45 15.94
N ARG A 276 25.88 6.66 15.19
CA ARG A 276 27.24 6.27 15.60
C ARG A 276 27.72 7.02 16.84
N SER A 277 27.34 8.28 16.99
CA SER A 277 27.71 9.10 18.14
C SER A 277 26.82 8.88 19.37
N GLY A 278 25.80 8.00 19.28
CA GLY A 278 24.87 7.73 20.37
C GLY A 278 23.93 8.90 20.69
N LYS A 279 23.81 9.88 19.78
CA LYS A 279 22.96 11.07 19.95
C LYS A 279 21.51 10.85 19.50
N ALA A 280 21.22 9.72 18.87
CA ALA A 280 19.88 9.41 18.37
C ALA A 280 18.86 9.26 19.51
N ASN A 281 17.65 9.78 19.31
CA ASN A 281 16.54 9.57 20.23
C ASN A 281 16.16 8.08 20.23
N VAL A 282 16.34 7.41 21.39
CA VAL A 282 16.03 6.00 21.58
C VAL A 282 14.58 5.66 21.31
N GLU A 283 13.64 6.58 21.58
CA GLU A 283 12.22 6.36 21.31
C GLU A 283 11.95 6.11 19.82
N LYS A 284 12.73 6.75 18.93
CA LYS A 284 12.62 6.56 17.47
C LYS A 284 13.23 5.23 17.00
N LEU A 285 13.97 4.54 17.86
CA LEU A 285 14.54 3.21 17.59
C LEU A 285 13.60 2.08 18.00
N VAL A 286 12.52 2.38 18.72
CA VAL A 286 11.56 1.35 19.14
C VAL A 286 10.83 0.78 17.92
N ILE A 287 10.85 -0.54 17.81
CA ILE A 287 10.09 -1.29 16.82
C ILE A 287 8.83 -1.83 17.50
N TRP A 288 7.67 -1.59 16.88
CA TRP A 288 6.38 -1.94 17.45
C TRP A 288 5.72 -3.06 16.67
N LYS A 289 5.40 -4.17 17.33
CA LYS A 289 4.68 -5.28 16.68
C LYS A 289 3.58 -5.84 17.57
N THR A 290 2.41 -6.06 16.98
CA THR A 290 1.26 -6.66 17.67
C THR A 290 1.40 -8.18 17.74
N LEU A 291 1.12 -8.76 18.91
CA LEU A 291 0.95 -10.21 19.03
C LEU A 291 -0.39 -10.63 18.42
N THR A 292 -0.34 -11.61 17.53
CA THR A 292 -1.51 -12.14 16.79
C THR A 292 -1.97 -13.49 17.28
N LYS A 293 -1.19 -14.14 18.16
CA LYS A 293 -1.47 -15.44 18.77
C LYS A 293 -0.99 -15.44 20.22
N GLY A 294 -1.40 -16.42 21.02
CA GLY A 294 -0.80 -16.64 22.34
C GLY A 294 0.70 -16.93 22.23
N LEU A 295 1.48 -16.62 23.26
CA LEU A 295 2.95 -16.76 23.23
C LEU A 295 3.41 -18.20 22.99
N ASP A 296 2.64 -19.19 23.43
CA ASP A 296 2.91 -20.62 23.25
C ASP A 296 2.52 -21.16 21.87
N GLU A 297 1.70 -20.42 21.11
CA GLU A 297 1.31 -20.78 19.74
C GLU A 297 2.31 -20.30 18.67
N TYR A 298 3.34 -19.55 19.09
CA TYR A 298 4.41 -19.12 18.20
C TYR A 298 5.49 -20.19 18.09
N GLU A 299 5.55 -20.85 16.92
CA GLU A 299 6.62 -21.81 16.60
C GLU A 299 7.99 -21.14 16.42
N ALA A 300 8.01 -19.93 15.85
CA ALA A 300 9.22 -19.17 15.60
C ALA A 300 9.47 -18.11 16.68
N GLU A 301 10.68 -18.10 17.24
CA GLU A 301 11.14 -17.12 18.21
C GLU A 301 11.47 -15.78 17.51
N ALA A 302 10.44 -15.05 17.09
CA ALA A 302 10.59 -13.73 16.47
C ALA A 302 10.95 -12.65 17.51
N PRO A 303 11.60 -11.53 17.11
CA PRO A 303 12.04 -10.48 18.04
C PRO A 303 10.98 -9.99 19.04
N HIS A 304 9.77 -9.66 18.55
CA HIS A 304 8.66 -9.23 19.39
C HIS A 304 8.14 -10.32 20.35
N VAL A 305 8.21 -11.60 19.98
CA VAL A 305 7.81 -12.73 20.84
C VAL A 305 8.85 -12.92 21.95
N TYR A 306 10.13 -12.81 21.62
CA TYR A 306 11.21 -12.88 22.60
C TYR A 306 11.10 -11.75 23.64
N ALA A 307 10.89 -10.52 23.17
CA ALA A 307 10.67 -9.37 24.04
C ALA A 307 9.40 -9.54 24.90
N ALA A 308 8.30 -10.04 24.33
CA ALA A 308 7.07 -10.31 25.06
C ALA A 308 7.24 -11.35 26.18
N ARG A 309 7.92 -12.48 25.91
CA ARG A 309 8.25 -13.49 26.94
C ARG A 309 9.09 -12.90 28.07
N MET A 310 9.95 -11.92 27.77
CA MET A 310 10.71 -11.20 28.80
C MET A 310 9.82 -10.25 29.62
N MET A 311 8.89 -9.55 28.98
CA MET A 311 7.90 -8.72 29.68
C MET A 311 7.06 -9.57 30.65
N GLU A 312 6.63 -10.75 30.22
CA GLU A 312 5.88 -11.70 31.06
C GLU A 312 6.68 -12.13 32.30
N LYS A 313 7.97 -12.47 32.12
CA LYS A 313 8.89 -12.79 33.23
C LYS A 313 9.12 -11.63 34.20
N LEU A 314 8.98 -10.40 33.71
CA LEU A 314 9.05 -9.17 34.51
C LEU A 314 7.71 -8.83 35.19
N GLY A 315 6.67 -9.66 35.03
CA GLY A 315 5.36 -9.49 35.65
C GLY A 315 4.38 -8.62 34.86
N PHE A 316 4.69 -8.24 33.62
CA PHE A 316 3.75 -7.52 32.76
C PHE A 316 2.75 -8.48 32.14
N LYS A 317 1.47 -8.08 32.11
CA LYS A 317 0.44 -8.82 31.38
C LYS A 317 0.62 -8.61 29.88
N VAL A 318 0.75 -9.70 29.13
CA VAL A 318 0.90 -9.69 27.68
C VAL A 318 -0.12 -10.65 27.07
N ASP A 319 -1.06 -10.13 26.29
CA ASP A 319 -2.15 -10.91 25.69
C ASP A 319 -2.12 -10.79 24.16
N VAL A 320 -2.93 -11.61 23.48
CA VAL A 320 -3.19 -11.46 22.05
C VAL A 320 -3.75 -10.06 21.77
N GLY A 321 -3.19 -9.35 20.80
CA GLY A 321 -3.51 -7.96 20.51
C GLY A 321 -2.60 -6.93 21.19
N SER A 322 -1.78 -7.33 22.18
CA SER A 322 -0.81 -6.42 22.80
C SER A 322 0.22 -5.93 21.78
N LYS A 323 0.49 -4.61 21.80
CA LYS A 323 1.58 -3.99 21.02
C LYS A 323 2.88 -4.06 21.81
N ILE A 324 3.84 -4.81 21.28
CA ILE A 324 5.14 -5.03 21.89
C ILE A 324 6.15 -4.06 21.29
N GLY A 325 6.64 -3.13 22.11
CA GLY A 325 7.73 -2.22 21.77
C GLY A 325 9.06 -2.83 22.20
N TYR A 326 10.00 -2.97 21.28
CA TYR A 326 11.32 -3.52 21.57
C TYR A 326 12.43 -2.80 20.80
N VAL A 327 13.64 -2.91 21.32
CA VAL A 327 14.87 -2.46 20.66
C VAL A 327 15.85 -3.62 20.52
N ILE A 328 16.78 -3.51 19.57
CA ILE A 328 17.85 -4.50 19.38
C ILE A 328 19.10 -4.05 20.13
N VAL A 329 19.58 -4.90 21.04
CA VAL A 329 20.78 -4.64 21.85
C VAL A 329 22.02 -5.32 21.27
N LYS A 330 23.19 -4.83 21.67
CA LYS A 330 24.50 -5.45 21.37
C LYS A 330 24.55 -6.85 21.96
N GLY A 331 25.27 -7.74 21.29
CA GLY A 331 25.50 -9.10 21.75
C GLY A 331 25.66 -10.09 20.61
N GLU A 332 25.95 -11.33 20.97
CA GLU A 332 26.09 -12.44 20.03
C GLU A 332 24.74 -13.13 19.77
N GLY A 333 24.68 -13.90 18.67
CA GLY A 333 23.50 -14.68 18.30
C GLY A 333 22.50 -13.94 17.42
N PRO A 334 21.35 -14.58 17.14
CA PRO A 334 20.36 -14.07 16.19
C PRO A 334 19.70 -12.80 16.71
N VAL A 335 19.31 -11.90 15.79
CA VAL A 335 18.63 -10.62 16.10
C VAL A 335 17.41 -10.83 17.01
N SER A 336 16.67 -11.92 16.85
CA SER A 336 15.52 -12.24 17.70
C SER A 336 15.86 -12.31 19.18
N ARG A 337 16.95 -12.99 19.54
CA ARG A 337 17.40 -13.14 20.93
C ARG A 337 18.09 -11.90 21.49
N ARG A 338 18.38 -10.92 20.63
CA ARG A 338 18.89 -9.59 21.01
C ARG A 338 17.80 -8.54 21.12
N ALA A 339 16.54 -8.91 20.91
CA ALA A 339 15.40 -8.02 21.16
C ALA A 339 15.12 -7.90 22.65
N ARG A 340 14.92 -6.67 23.13
CA ARG A 340 14.60 -6.37 24.53
C ARG A 340 13.46 -5.35 24.61
N PRO A 341 12.56 -5.43 25.61
CA PRO A 341 11.54 -4.41 25.83
C PRO A 341 12.19 -3.03 25.95
N TYR A 342 11.69 -2.04 25.21
CA TYR A 342 12.40 -0.76 25.07
C TYR A 342 12.61 -0.03 26.42
N PHE A 343 11.68 -0.20 27.36
CA PHE A 343 11.67 0.52 28.64
C PHE A 343 12.66 -0.01 29.69
N ILE A 344 13.31 -1.16 29.44
CA ILE A 344 14.34 -1.72 30.36
C ILE A 344 15.77 -1.55 29.82
N VAL A 345 15.93 -0.98 28.63
CA VAL A 345 17.23 -0.93 27.92
C VAL A 345 17.85 0.45 28.08
N LYS A 346 19.13 0.50 28.45
CA LYS A 346 19.89 1.75 28.44
C LYS A 346 20.36 2.08 27.02
N PRO A 347 20.44 3.36 26.63
CA PRO A 347 20.93 3.75 25.30
C PRO A 347 22.29 3.13 24.92
N THR A 348 23.19 2.95 25.89
CA THR A 348 24.53 2.38 25.69
C THR A 348 24.52 0.90 25.28
N GLU A 349 23.44 0.18 25.58
CA GLU A 349 23.27 -1.24 25.27
C GLU A 349 22.73 -1.46 23.84
N ILE A 350 22.19 -0.42 23.20
CA ILE A 350 21.55 -0.52 21.87
C ILE A 350 22.60 -0.82 20.79
N ASP A 351 22.26 -1.73 19.89
CA ASP A 351 23.07 -2.02 18.69
C ASP A 351 22.75 -1.00 17.59
N TYR A 352 23.39 0.17 17.64
CA TYR A 352 23.23 1.19 16.61
C TYR A 352 23.63 0.72 15.20
N ASN A 353 24.56 -0.25 15.08
CA ASN A 353 24.94 -0.80 13.78
C ASN A 353 23.79 -1.59 13.15
N TYR A 354 23.01 -2.31 13.95
CA TYR A 354 21.78 -2.95 13.47
C TYR A 354 20.82 -1.91 12.84
N TYR A 355 20.60 -0.78 13.50
CA TYR A 355 19.72 0.27 12.97
C TYR A 355 20.29 0.94 11.72
N ILE A 356 21.60 1.15 11.65
CA ILE A 356 22.24 1.66 10.42
C ILE A 356 22.04 0.66 9.27
N ASP A 357 22.41 -0.60 9.47
CA ASP A 357 22.55 -1.59 8.39
C ASP A 357 21.24 -2.27 8.01
N LYS A 358 20.29 -2.40 8.94
CA LYS A 358 19.03 -3.14 8.75
C LYS A 358 17.80 -2.25 8.76
N GLN A 359 17.95 -0.94 9.02
CA GLN A 359 16.84 0.01 9.04
C GLN A 359 17.16 1.26 8.18
N VAL A 360 18.01 2.17 8.64
CA VAL A 360 18.22 3.47 7.97
C VAL A 360 18.74 3.33 6.53
N VAL A 361 19.81 2.54 6.32
CA VAL A 361 20.41 2.39 4.99
C VAL A 361 19.45 1.70 4.02
N PRO A 362 18.85 0.53 4.33
CA PRO A 362 17.86 -0.09 3.45
C PRO A 362 16.67 0.83 3.12
N ALA A 363 16.14 1.56 4.11
CA ALA A 363 14.99 2.45 3.91
C ALA A 363 15.31 3.59 2.93
N ALA A 364 16.52 4.16 3.02
CA ALA A 364 17.00 5.18 2.10
C ALA A 364 17.32 4.63 0.71
N LEU A 365 18.00 3.48 0.62
CA LEU A 365 18.41 2.87 -0.66
C LEU A 365 17.24 2.51 -1.55
N ARG A 366 16.09 2.10 -1.01
CA ARG A 366 14.90 1.84 -1.85
C ARG A 366 14.46 3.02 -2.70
N ILE A 367 14.87 4.23 -2.34
CA ILE A 367 14.66 5.44 -3.14
C ILE A 367 15.94 5.78 -3.90
N LEU A 368 17.07 5.83 -3.20
CA LEU A 368 18.33 6.35 -3.75
C LEU A 368 18.98 5.43 -4.80
N GLU A 369 18.69 4.12 -4.79
CA GLU A 369 19.14 3.18 -5.83
C GLU A 369 18.59 3.57 -7.21
N LEU A 370 17.39 4.16 -7.29
CA LEU A 370 16.83 4.69 -8.54
C LEU A 370 17.69 5.79 -9.17
N PHE A 371 18.56 6.39 -8.36
CA PHE A 371 19.48 7.46 -8.76
C PHE A 371 20.93 6.97 -8.83
N GLY A 372 21.15 5.65 -8.78
CA GLY A 372 22.48 5.04 -8.86
C GLY A 372 23.32 5.11 -7.58
N VAL A 373 22.71 5.48 -6.44
CA VAL A 373 23.42 5.56 -5.16
C VAL A 373 23.62 4.15 -4.60
N SER A 374 24.84 3.87 -4.15
CA SER A 374 25.18 2.58 -3.55
C SER A 374 25.20 2.64 -2.02
N GLU A 375 25.02 1.48 -1.39
CA GLU A 375 25.21 1.33 0.06
C GLU A 375 26.57 1.84 0.53
N ARG A 376 27.63 1.58 -0.25
CA ARG A 376 28.98 2.03 0.06
C ARG A 376 29.05 3.55 0.14
N GLU A 377 28.38 4.26 -0.76
CA GLU A 377 28.36 5.72 -0.80
C GLU A 377 27.67 6.34 0.43
N LEU A 378 26.59 5.71 0.91
CA LEU A 378 25.92 6.15 2.13
C LEU A 378 26.79 5.92 3.37
N LYS A 379 27.58 4.85 3.38
CA LYS A 379 28.45 4.48 4.52
C LYS A 379 29.84 5.12 4.48
N SER A 380 30.30 5.60 3.33
CA SER A 380 31.68 6.09 3.08
C SER A 380 32.05 7.44 3.70
N GLY A 381 31.30 7.90 4.71
CA GLY A 381 31.76 8.93 5.65
C GLY A 381 32.53 8.37 6.86
N ALA A 382 32.61 7.04 6.99
CA ALA A 382 33.48 6.41 7.99
C ALA A 382 34.94 6.46 7.50
N ARG A 383 35.85 7.01 8.31
CA ARG A 383 37.23 6.49 8.33
C ARG A 383 37.13 4.99 8.60
N GLN A 384 37.08 4.21 7.53
CA GLN A 384 37.31 2.79 7.60
C GLN A 384 38.81 2.69 7.88
N ALA A 385 39.18 2.44 9.14
CA ALA A 385 40.57 2.16 9.49
C ALA A 385 41.03 1.03 8.57
N SER A 386 41.89 1.37 7.63
CA SER A 386 42.41 0.42 6.67
C SER A 386 43.42 -0.46 7.41
N LEU A 387 43.63 -1.68 6.93
CA LEU A 387 44.69 -2.54 7.47
C LEU A 387 46.07 -1.84 7.46
N PHE A 388 46.25 -0.83 6.60
CA PHE A 388 47.43 0.01 6.51
C PHE A 388 47.61 0.97 7.70
N ASP A 389 46.53 1.36 8.39
CA ASP A 389 46.60 2.19 9.61
C ASP A 389 47.19 1.41 10.81
N TYR A 390 47.12 0.07 10.76
CA TYR A 390 47.75 -0.81 11.77
C TYR A 390 49.20 -1.16 11.42
N LEU A 391 49.56 -1.12 10.14
CA LEU A 391 50.91 -1.46 9.66
C LEU A 391 51.89 -0.27 9.72
N GLY A 392 51.41 0.96 9.90
CA GLY A 392 52.24 2.16 10.01
C GLY A 392 52.83 2.46 11.40
N LYS A 393 52.66 1.59 12.41
CA LYS A 393 53.16 1.81 13.79
C LYS A 393 54.26 0.87 14.27
N LYS A 394 54.88 0.09 13.38
CA LYS A 394 56.09 -0.68 13.68
C LYS A 394 57.14 -0.52 12.57
N GLY A 395 58.04 0.44 12.75
CA GLY A 395 59.29 0.52 12.01
C GLY A 395 59.70 1.95 11.69
N GLY A 396 60.76 2.42 12.35
CA GLY A 396 61.49 3.65 12.01
C GLY A 396 61.31 4.75 13.03
#